data_AF-A0A2V7WB50-F1
#
_entry.id   AF-A0A2V7WB50-F1
#
_cell.length_a   1.000
_cell.length_b   1.000
_cell.length_c   1.000
_cell.angle_alpha   90.00
_cell.angle_beta   90.00
_cell.angle_gamma   90.00
#
_symmetry.space_group_name_H-M   'P 1'
#
loop_
_entity.id
_entity.type
_entity.pdbx_description
1 polymer ?
#
loop_
_entity_poly.entity_id
_entity_poly.type
_entity_poly.pdbx_seq_one_letter_code
_entity_poly.pdbx_strand_id
1 'polypeptide(L)'
;MIVLAAAGIVWLALTLTRKRIPMLLGSAILAGAWLLWTAPATPALSKAAAMPPQSKAATHHGSCASLSQGMSAAEVKSKMGDADETRSDEETRGPGATMMIYQDSRCAVHLLDDKIEFIE
;
A
#
# COMPACT_ATOMS: atom_id res chain seq x y z
N MET A 1 -47.55 9.08 -4.11
CA MET A 1 -46.56 10.16 -3.92
C MET A 1 -45.87 10.04 -2.55
N ILE A 2 -45.19 8.92 -2.25
CA ILE A 2 -44.49 8.72 -0.95
C ILE A 2 -43.02 8.28 -1.14
N VAL A 3 -42.66 7.74 -2.32
CA VAL A 3 -41.31 7.20 -2.57
C VAL A 3 -40.25 8.29 -2.81
N LEU A 4 -40.65 9.51 -3.18
CA LEU A 4 -39.72 10.63 -3.40
C LEU A 4 -39.22 11.31 -2.11
N ALA A 5 -39.87 11.08 -0.97
CA ALA A 5 -39.45 11.69 0.30
C ALA A 5 -38.29 10.94 0.97
N ALA A 6 -38.12 9.64 0.71
CA ALA A 6 -37.10 8.82 1.38
C ALA A 6 -35.68 9.10 0.87
N ALA A 7 -35.51 9.37 -0.42
CA ALA A 7 -34.20 9.63 -1.02
C ALA A 7 -33.56 10.94 -0.54
N GLY A 8 -34.38 11.97 -0.27
CA GLY A 8 -33.89 13.26 0.23
C GLY A 8 -33.36 13.19 1.67
N ILE A 9 -33.99 12.40 2.53
CA ILE A 9 -33.60 12.29 3.95
C ILE A 9 -32.26 11.56 4.09
N VAL A 10 -32.03 10.52 3.29
CA VAL A 10 -30.77 9.75 3.29
C VAL A 10 -29.59 10.61 2.81
N TRP A 11 -29.81 11.47 1.81
CA TRP A 11 -28.76 12.35 1.30
C TRP A 11 -28.45 13.51 2.27
N LEU A 12 -29.46 14.01 2.98
CA LEU A 12 -29.26 15.02 4.03
C LEU A 12 -28.50 14.45 5.25
N ALA A 13 -28.77 13.20 5.63
CA ALA A 13 -28.05 12.52 6.73
C ALA A 13 -26.58 12.20 6.37
N LEU A 14 -26.30 11.83 5.11
CA LEU A 14 -24.94 11.54 4.65
C LEU A 14 -24.06 12.80 4.53
N THR A 15 -24.66 13.95 4.21
CA THR A 15 -23.91 15.21 4.08
C THR A 15 -23.65 15.88 5.42
N LEU A 16 -24.54 15.72 6.41
CA LEU A 16 -24.32 16.23 7.78
C LEU A 16 -23.26 15.44 8.56
N THR A 17 -23.10 14.13 8.32
CA THR A 17 -22.09 13.31 9.00
C THR A 17 -20.68 13.53 8.45
N ARG A 18 -20.53 13.97 7.20
CA ARG A 18 -19.22 14.16 6.56
C ARG A 18 -18.45 15.39 7.04
N LYS A 19 -19.13 16.40 7.62
CA LYS A 19 -18.54 17.71 7.94
C LYS A 19 -18.21 17.94 9.42
N ARG A 20 -18.51 16.99 10.32
CA ARG A 20 -18.33 17.14 11.79
C ARG A 20 -17.35 16.17 12.45
N ILE A 21 -16.55 15.44 11.67
CA ILE A 21 -15.63 14.42 12.21
C ILE A 21 -14.21 14.92 12.56
N PRO A 22 -13.68 16.11 12.17
CA PRO A 22 -12.28 16.40 12.49
C PRO A 22 -12.03 16.89 13.93
N MET A 23 -13.05 16.98 14.80
CA MET A 23 -12.91 17.63 16.13
C MET A 23 -12.97 16.71 17.36
N LEU A 24 -13.08 15.39 17.21
CA LEU A 24 -13.18 14.47 18.36
C LEU A 24 -12.12 13.36 18.41
N LEU A 25 -10.99 13.53 17.71
CA LEU A 25 -9.79 12.69 17.87
C LEU A 25 -8.66 13.37 18.68
N GLY A 26 -8.90 14.54 19.26
CA GLY A 26 -7.88 15.31 19.98
C GLY A 26 -7.74 15.02 21.49
N SER A 27 -8.69 14.30 22.11
CA SER A 27 -8.85 14.35 23.57
C SER A 27 -8.47 13.07 24.34
N ALA A 28 -7.87 12.07 23.68
CA ALA A 28 -7.53 10.80 24.33
C ALA A 28 -6.02 10.62 24.64
N ILE A 29 -5.15 11.55 24.23
CA ILE A 29 -3.68 11.35 24.28
C ILE A 29 -3.04 11.97 25.55
N LEU A 30 -3.74 12.81 26.33
CA LEU A 30 -3.12 13.52 27.47
C LEU A 30 -3.25 12.85 28.85
N ALA A 31 -4.00 11.75 29.03
CA ALA A 31 -4.18 11.12 30.34
C ALA A 31 -3.32 9.85 30.58
N GLY A 32 -2.56 9.40 29.58
CA GLY A 32 -1.69 8.22 29.69
C GLY A 32 -0.28 8.49 30.21
N ALA A 33 0.07 9.75 30.48
CA ALA A 33 1.45 10.19 30.71
C ALA A 33 1.95 10.11 32.18
N TRP A 34 1.20 9.51 33.11
CA TRP A 34 1.52 9.57 34.55
C TRP A 34 1.62 8.21 35.29
N LEU A 35 1.63 7.06 34.61
CA LEU A 35 1.69 5.74 35.29
C LEU A 35 2.90 4.87 34.96
N LEU A 36 3.97 5.42 34.35
CA LEU A 36 5.16 4.64 33.97
C LEU A 36 6.39 4.82 34.88
N TRP A 37 6.29 5.51 36.03
CA TRP A 37 7.47 5.80 36.85
C TRP A 37 7.66 4.96 38.12
N THR A 38 6.87 3.92 38.39
CA THR A 38 7.14 3.06 39.55
C THR A 38 6.70 1.61 39.34
N ALA A 39 7.35 0.87 38.44
CA ALA A 39 7.26 -0.59 38.47
C ALA A 39 8.66 -1.21 38.33
N PRO A 40 9.14 -1.94 39.35
CA PRO A 40 10.46 -2.56 39.35
C PRO A 40 10.49 -3.75 38.37
N ALA A 41 11.65 -3.94 37.75
CA ALA A 41 11.92 -5.01 36.80
C ALA A 41 11.56 -6.39 37.39
N THR A 42 10.61 -7.08 36.76
CA THR A 42 10.38 -8.51 36.95
C THR A 42 10.76 -9.25 35.67
N PRO A 43 11.69 -10.22 35.71
CA PRO A 43 12.01 -11.07 34.57
C PRO A 43 10.96 -12.18 34.49
N ALA A 44 9.80 -11.88 33.91
CA ALA A 44 8.81 -12.89 33.59
C ALA A 44 9.10 -13.49 32.22
N LEU A 45 9.73 -14.65 32.28
CA LEU A 45 9.87 -15.70 31.28
C LEU A 45 8.54 -15.97 30.53
N SER A 46 8.18 -15.15 29.56
CA SER A 46 7.06 -15.41 28.65
C SER A 46 7.59 -15.93 27.34
N LYS A 47 7.57 -17.26 27.25
CA LYS A 47 7.62 -18.06 26.04
C LYS A 47 6.39 -17.76 25.17
N ALA A 48 6.36 -16.57 24.58
CA ALA A 48 5.59 -16.31 23.38
C ALA A 48 6.58 -16.48 22.25
N ALA A 49 6.50 -17.63 21.57
CA ALA A 49 7.11 -17.79 20.27
C ALA A 49 6.58 -16.64 19.40
N ALA A 50 7.39 -15.59 19.27
CA ALA A 50 7.25 -14.63 18.20
C ALA A 50 7.31 -15.46 16.93
N MET A 51 6.14 -15.73 16.34
CA MET A 51 6.08 -16.06 14.93
C MET A 51 6.83 -14.92 14.25
N PRO A 52 7.96 -15.19 13.57
CA PRO A 52 8.63 -14.15 12.81
C PRO A 52 7.58 -13.55 11.86
N PRO A 53 7.66 -12.24 11.55
CA PRO A 53 6.84 -11.68 10.49
C PRO A 53 6.96 -12.64 9.31
N GLN A 54 5.81 -13.10 8.80
CA GLN A 54 5.77 -13.88 7.57
C GLN A 54 6.53 -13.07 6.53
N SER A 55 7.80 -13.42 6.34
CA SER A 55 8.53 -13.12 5.14
C SER A 55 7.63 -13.68 4.06
N LYS A 56 6.94 -12.80 3.33
CA LYS A 56 6.32 -13.17 2.05
C LYS A 56 7.38 -14.05 1.38
N ALA A 57 6.99 -15.28 1.06
CA ALA A 57 7.90 -16.23 0.42
C ALA A 57 8.62 -15.45 -0.68
N ALA A 58 9.95 -15.35 -0.57
CA ALA A 58 10.75 -14.57 -1.50
C ALA A 58 10.42 -15.09 -2.88
N THR A 59 9.64 -14.31 -3.63
CA THR A 59 9.25 -14.70 -4.97
C THR A 59 10.51 -14.42 -5.74
N HIS A 60 11.27 -15.48 -6.06
CA HIS A 60 12.56 -15.33 -6.71
C HIS A 60 12.34 -14.65 -8.07
N HIS A 61 12.46 -13.34 -8.09
CA HIS A 61 12.35 -12.56 -9.31
C HIS A 61 13.56 -12.88 -10.19
N GLY A 62 13.32 -12.91 -11.49
CA GLY A 62 14.38 -12.99 -12.47
C GLY A 62 15.37 -11.83 -12.33
N SER A 63 16.48 -11.90 -13.06
CA SER A 63 17.42 -10.79 -13.12
C SER A 63 16.93 -9.71 -14.08
N CYS A 64 16.96 -8.44 -13.68
CA CYS A 64 16.62 -7.33 -14.58
C CYS A 64 17.56 -7.16 -15.78
N ALA A 65 18.76 -7.73 -15.71
CA ALA A 65 19.65 -7.82 -16.87
C ALA A 65 19.08 -8.70 -18.01
N SER A 66 18.06 -9.52 -17.73
CA SER A 66 17.41 -10.38 -18.73
C SER A 66 16.28 -9.68 -19.51
N LEU A 67 15.95 -8.46 -19.11
CA LEU A 67 14.96 -7.61 -19.75
C LEU A 67 15.61 -6.69 -20.78
N SER A 68 14.84 -6.20 -21.74
CA SER A 68 15.31 -5.25 -22.74
C SER A 68 14.20 -4.29 -23.14
N GLN A 69 14.59 -3.09 -23.54
CA GLN A 69 13.65 -2.08 -24.03
C GLN A 69 12.77 -2.66 -25.16
N GLY A 70 11.49 -2.28 -25.14
CA GLY A 70 10.49 -2.71 -26.11
C GLY A 70 9.83 -4.05 -25.79
N MET A 71 10.29 -4.82 -24.80
CA MET A 71 9.55 -6.01 -24.32
C MET A 71 8.17 -5.60 -23.79
N SER A 72 7.18 -6.46 -23.99
CA SER A 72 5.83 -6.24 -23.44
C SER A 72 5.78 -6.54 -21.93
N ALA A 73 4.81 -5.97 -21.21
CA ALA A 73 4.63 -6.29 -19.80
C ALA A 73 4.33 -7.79 -19.56
N ALA A 74 3.67 -8.46 -20.51
CA ALA A 74 3.44 -9.90 -20.45
C ALA A 74 4.76 -10.69 -20.51
N GLU A 75 5.69 -10.26 -21.36
CA GLU A 75 7.01 -10.89 -21.47
C GLU A 75 7.89 -10.61 -20.24
N VAL A 76 7.80 -9.40 -19.68
CA VAL A 76 8.40 -9.05 -18.39
C VAL A 76 7.88 -9.99 -17.31
N LYS A 77 6.56 -10.15 -17.21
CA LYS A 77 5.93 -11.04 -16.23
C LYS A 77 6.35 -12.50 -16.43
N SER A 78 6.51 -12.95 -17.68
CA SER A 78 7.01 -14.31 -17.96
C SER A 78 8.46 -14.53 -17.52
N LYS A 79 9.30 -13.48 -17.52
CA LYS A 79 10.73 -13.57 -17.15
C LYS A 79 10.99 -13.30 -15.67
N MET A 80 10.28 -12.34 -15.11
CA MET A 80 10.49 -11.81 -13.76
C MET A 80 9.47 -12.33 -12.74
N GLY A 81 8.33 -12.84 -13.20
CA GLY A 81 7.16 -13.11 -12.36
C GLY A 81 6.31 -11.86 -12.13
N ASP A 82 5.35 -11.98 -11.21
CA ASP A 82 4.54 -10.86 -10.73
C ASP A 82 5.43 -9.80 -10.06
N ALA A 83 5.15 -8.52 -10.27
CA ALA A 83 5.83 -7.46 -9.53
C ALA A 83 5.34 -7.39 -8.08
N ASP A 84 6.21 -6.95 -7.18
CA ASP A 84 5.84 -6.70 -5.79
C ASP A 84 4.88 -5.51 -5.68
N GLU A 85 5.11 -4.50 -6.52
CA GLU A 85 4.30 -3.29 -6.57
C GLU A 85 4.19 -2.78 -8.00
N THR A 86 3.03 -2.24 -8.36
CA THR A 86 2.81 -1.58 -9.64
C THR A 86 2.18 -0.22 -9.37
N ARG A 87 2.80 0.84 -9.88
CA ARG A 87 2.36 2.24 -9.74
C ARG A 87 2.12 2.85 -11.11
N SER A 88 1.09 3.66 -11.26
CA SER A 88 0.94 4.50 -12.45
C SER A 88 1.91 5.67 -12.37
N ASP A 89 2.60 5.97 -13.47
CA ASP A 89 3.53 7.11 -13.57
C ASP A 89 3.00 8.16 -14.57
N GLU A 90 1.67 8.19 -14.73
CA GLU A 90 1.01 8.98 -15.77
C GLU A 90 1.17 10.49 -15.60
N GLU A 91 1.28 10.95 -14.35
CA GLU A 91 1.47 12.36 -14.02
C GLU A 91 2.84 12.88 -14.48
N THR A 92 3.86 12.03 -14.49
CA THR A 92 5.24 12.44 -14.82
C THR A 92 5.65 12.08 -16.25
N ARG A 93 5.24 10.91 -16.75
CA ARG A 93 5.64 10.37 -18.07
C ARG A 93 4.54 10.38 -19.12
N GLY A 94 3.31 10.76 -18.76
CA GLY A 94 2.18 10.83 -19.66
C GLY A 94 1.27 9.59 -19.62
N PRO A 95 0.14 9.62 -20.34
CA PRO A 95 -0.89 8.59 -20.23
C PRO A 95 -0.36 7.20 -20.59
N GLY A 96 -0.80 6.17 -19.85
CA GLY A 96 -0.37 4.79 -20.08
C GLY A 96 1.02 4.46 -19.50
N ALA A 97 1.68 5.39 -18.82
CA ALA A 97 2.93 5.12 -18.12
C ALA A 97 2.68 4.36 -16.81
N THR A 98 3.40 3.25 -16.63
CA THR A 98 3.30 2.38 -15.46
C THR A 98 4.70 1.96 -15.01
N MET A 99 4.90 1.84 -13.71
CA MET A 99 6.14 1.39 -13.11
C MET A 99 5.89 0.10 -12.32
N MET A 100 6.64 -0.95 -12.63
CA MET A 100 6.63 -2.22 -11.92
C MET A 100 7.90 -2.32 -11.07
N ILE A 101 7.73 -2.50 -9.76
CA ILE A 101 8.84 -2.53 -8.80
C ILE A 101 9.00 -3.98 -8.32
N TYR A 102 10.23 -4.48 -8.43
CA TYR A 102 10.67 -5.78 -7.94
C TYR A 102 11.69 -5.56 -6.82
N GLN A 103 11.24 -5.70 -5.56
CA GLN A 103 12.02 -5.37 -4.37
C GLN A 103 13.17 -6.36 -4.16
N ASP A 104 12.93 -7.66 -4.37
CA ASP A 104 13.96 -8.69 -4.17
C ASP A 104 15.12 -8.55 -5.16
N SER A 105 14.85 -8.13 -6.40
CA SER A 105 15.87 -7.87 -7.43
C SER A 105 16.34 -6.42 -7.47
N ARG A 106 15.82 -5.54 -6.59
CA ARG A 106 16.10 -4.10 -6.53
C ARG A 106 16.01 -3.42 -7.89
N CYS A 107 14.90 -3.65 -8.58
CA CYS A 107 14.72 -3.23 -9.96
C CYS A 107 13.37 -2.56 -10.17
N ALA A 108 13.38 -1.48 -10.96
CA ALA A 108 12.16 -0.81 -11.39
C ALA A 108 12.07 -0.85 -12.93
N VAL A 109 10.97 -1.39 -13.44
CA VAL A 109 10.68 -1.46 -14.87
C VAL A 109 9.63 -0.44 -15.18
N HIS A 110 9.97 0.54 -16.01
CA HIS A 110 9.04 1.55 -16.50
C HIS A 110 8.49 1.12 -17.85
N LEU A 111 7.17 1.10 -17.93
CA LEU A 111 6.37 0.74 -19.07
C LEU A 111 5.68 1.99 -19.61
N LEU A 112 5.64 2.11 -20.93
CA LEU A 112 4.80 3.06 -21.65
C LEU A 112 4.07 2.29 -22.76
N ASP A 113 2.75 2.45 -22.84
CA ASP A 113 1.92 1.70 -23.79
C ASP A 113 2.19 0.18 -23.75
N ASP A 114 2.29 -0.37 -22.53
CA ASP A 114 2.53 -1.79 -22.26
C ASP A 114 3.92 -2.33 -22.68
N LYS A 115 4.88 -1.45 -22.96
CA LYS A 115 6.26 -1.81 -23.37
C LYS A 115 7.31 -1.18 -22.48
N ILE A 116 8.41 -1.89 -22.25
CA ILE A 116 9.54 -1.36 -21.48
C ILE A 116 10.13 -0.15 -22.20
N GLU A 117 10.06 1.00 -21.55
CA GLU A 117 10.75 2.21 -21.95
C GLU A 117 12.12 2.28 -21.27
N PHE A 118 12.17 1.98 -19.97
CA PHE A 118 13.36 2.16 -19.14
C PHE A 118 13.41 1.15 -17.99
N ILE A 119 14.62 0.79 -17.56
CA ILE A 119 14.88 -0.13 -16.44
C ILE A 119 15.92 0.54 -15.53
N GLU A 120 15.62 0.60 -14.23
CA GLU A 120 16.50 1.09 -13.16
C GLU A 120 16.96 -0.04 -12.23
#